data_AF-A0A423IDK4-F1
#
_entry.id   AF-A0A423IDK4-F1
#
_cell.length_a   1.000
_cell.length_b   1.000
_cell.length_c   1.000
_cell.angle_alpha   90.00
_cell.angle_beta   90.00
_cell.angle_gamma   90.00
#
_symmetry.space_group_name_H-M   'P 1'
#
loop_
_entity.id
_entity.type
_entity.pdbx_description
1 polymer ?
#
loop_
_entity_poly.entity_id
_entity_poly.type
_entity_poly.pdbx_seq_one_letter_code
_entity_poly.pdbx_strand_id
1 'polypeptide(L)' 'MKIVKGTLFVILIVALAIGAFNLIFVAASSYFGPFYEGDADQSRNFAIWLLGNVGVGLLSVVMGVVLYRRYLRRAPV' A
#
# COMPACT_ATOMS: atom_id res chain seq x y z
N MET A 1 -1.98 17.94 -19.00
CA MET A 1 -1.87 16.48 -19.25
C MET A 1 -0.83 15.75 -18.41
N LYS A 2 0.41 16.25 -18.25
CA LYS A 2 1.43 15.57 -17.41
C LYS A 2 0.96 15.37 -15.96
N ILE A 3 0.35 16.38 -15.35
CA ILE A 3 -0.21 16.30 -13.99
C ILE A 3 -1.26 15.17 -13.88
N VAL A 4 -2.24 15.13 -14.78
CA VAL A 4 -3.30 14.10 -14.79
C VAL A 4 -2.69 12.69 -14.92
N LYS A 5 -1.74 12.48 -15.84
CA LYS A 5 -1.05 11.19 -15.99
C LYS A 5 -0.25 10.82 -14.74
N GLY A 6 0.42 11.78 -14.12
CA GLY A 6 1.14 11.58 -12.87
C GLY A 6 0.22 11.19 -11.71
N THR A 7 -0.91 11.87 -11.56
CA THR A 7 -1.91 11.54 -10.55
C THR A 7 -2.47 10.14 -10.75
N LEU A 8 -2.87 9.78 -11.98
CA LEU A 8 -3.35 8.43 -12.29
C LEU A 8 -2.29 7.36 -12.00
N PHE A 9 -1.02 7.64 -12.31
CA PHE A 9 0.09 6.74 -12.02
C PHE A 9 0.28 6.53 -10.51
N VAL A 10 0.22 7.59 -9.71
CA VAL A 10 0.31 7.48 -8.24
C VAL A 10 -0.88 6.70 -7.69
N ILE A 11 -2.10 7.00 -8.13
CA ILE A 11 -3.31 6.27 -7.71
C ILE A 11 -3.16 4.77 -8.03
N LEU A 12 -2.68 4.42 -9.21
CA LEU A 12 -2.45 3.03 -9.60
C LEU A 12 -1.44 2.34 -8.66
N ILE A 13 -0.31 2.99 -8.36
CA ILE A 13 0.69 2.45 -7.43
C ILE A 13 0.10 2.22 -6.04
N VAL A 14 -0.68 3.18 -5.54
CA VAL A 14 -1.33 3.08 -4.23
C VAL A 14 -2.32 1.91 -4.22
N ALA A 15 -3.17 1.81 -5.24
CA ALA A 15 -4.16 0.73 -5.36
C ALA A 15 -3.48 -0.65 -5.39
N LEU A 16 -2.41 -0.79 -6.18
CA LEU A 16 -1.64 -2.04 -6.24
C LEU A 16 -0.96 -2.37 -4.91
N ALA A 17 -0.36 -1.38 -4.25
CA ALA A 17 0.34 -1.59 -2.98
C ALA A 17 -0.62 -1.98 -1.84
N ILE A 18 -1.76 -1.28 -1.71
CA ILE A 18 -2.79 -1.61 -0.73
C ILE A 18 -3.40 -2.98 -1.03
N GLY A 19 -3.70 -3.26 -2.30
CA GLY A 19 -4.23 -4.56 -2.71
C GLY A 19 -3.28 -5.71 -2.38
N ALA A 20 -1.98 -5.56 -2.69
CA ALA A 20 -0.96 -6.54 -2.37
C ALA A 20 -0.80 -6.73 -0.86
N PHE A 21 -0.76 -5.65 -0.08
CA PHE A 21 -0.66 -5.72 1.38
C PHE A 21 -1.85 -6.49 1.97
N ASN A 22 -3.07 -6.19 1.56
CA ASN A 22 -4.27 -6.87 2.07
C ASN A 22 -4.31 -8.33 1.65
N LEU A 23 -3.92 -8.66 0.41
CA LEU A 23 -3.84 -10.05 -0.05
C LEU A 23 -2.84 -10.86 0.79
N ILE A 24 -1.65 -10.30 1.05
CA ILE A 24 -0.63 -10.91 1.90
C ILE A 24 -1.14 -11.06 3.33
N PHE A 25 -1.79 -10.03 3.87
CA PHE A 25 -2.33 -10.06 5.23
C PHE A 25 -3.37 -11.18 5.40
N VAL A 26 -4.29 -11.31 4.44
CA VAL A 26 -5.29 -12.38 4.43
C VAL A 26 -4.63 -13.75 4.29
N ALA A 27 -3.67 -13.91 3.38
CA ALA A 27 -2.96 -15.18 3.18
C ALA A 27 -2.13 -15.59 4.41
N ALA A 28 -1.48 -14.65 5.08
CA ALA A 28 -0.79 -14.92 6.34
C ALA A 28 -1.79 -15.32 7.44
N SER A 29 -2.95 -14.67 7.49
CA SER A 29 -4.02 -14.98 8.45
C SER A 29 -4.61 -16.37 8.23
N SER A 30 -4.68 -16.84 6.99
CA SER A 30 -5.17 -18.18 6.69
C SER A 30 -4.12 -19.27 6.94
N TYR A 31 -2.84 -18.96 6.72
CA TYR A 31 -1.74 -19.93 6.87
C TYR A 31 -1.31 -20.15 8.33
N PHE A 32 -1.15 -19.07 9.11
CA PHE A 32 -0.64 -19.15 10.49
C PHE A 32 -1.74 -19.43 11.53
N GLY A 33 -2.99 -19.63 11.09
CA GLY A 33 -4.16 -19.73 11.95
C GLY A 33 -4.82 -18.37 12.20
N PRO A 34 -6.10 -18.36 12.61
CA PRO A 34 -6.83 -17.12 12.79
C PRO A 34 -6.14 -16.26 13.84
N PHE A 35 -5.71 -15.07 13.42
CA PHE A 35 -5.24 -13.99 14.29
C PHE A 35 -6.32 -13.52 15.31
N TYR A 36 -7.48 -14.16 15.39
CA TYR A 36 -8.65 -13.70 16.11
C TYR A 36 -9.17 -14.80 17.05
N GLU A 37 -8.35 -15.24 18.00
CA GLU A 37 -8.79 -16.20 19.04
C GLU A 37 -9.15 -15.54 20.39
N GLY A 38 -9.13 -14.21 20.47
CA GLY A 38 -9.65 -13.45 21.63
C GLY A 38 -9.64 -11.93 21.41
N ASP A 39 -10.41 -11.17 22.21
CA ASP A 39 -10.57 -9.72 22.06
C ASP A 39 -9.24 -8.93 22.08
N ALA A 40 -8.30 -9.36 22.93
CA ALA A 40 -6.97 -8.75 23.02
C ALA A 40 -6.10 -9.00 21.78
N ASP A 41 -6.18 -10.21 21.20
CA ASP A 41 -5.48 -10.56 19.97
C ASP A 41 -6.14 -9.88 18.75
N GLN A 42 -7.47 -9.78 18.74
CA GLN A 42 -8.22 -9.06 17.71
C GLN A 42 -7.86 -7.57 17.68
N SER A 43 -7.78 -6.91 18.84
CA SER A 43 -7.40 -5.50 18.94
C SER A 43 -5.97 -5.26 18.42
N ARG A 44 -5.01 -6.11 18.81
CA ARG A 44 -3.63 -6.03 18.34
C ARG A 44 -3.53 -6.22 16.83
N ASN A 45 -4.22 -7.21 16.29
CA ASN A 45 -4.13 -7.55 14.87
C ASN A 45 -4.87 -6.53 14.00
N PHE A 46 -5.96 -5.94 14.49
CA PHE A 46 -6.57 -4.78 13.88
C PHE A 46 -5.62 -3.57 13.86
N ALA A 47 -4.91 -3.31 14.96
CA ALA A 47 -3.94 -2.22 15.01
C ALA A 47 -2.79 -2.43 14.01
N ILE A 48 -2.26 -3.65 13.88
CA ILE A 48 -1.22 -4.00 12.88
C ILE A 48 -1.76 -3.80 11.46
N TRP A 49 -2.96 -4.30 11.16
CA TRP A 49 -3.58 -4.13 9.86
C TRP A 49 -3.80 -2.65 9.52
N LEU A 50 -4.31 -1.87 10.48
CA LEU A 50 -4.59 -0.45 10.30
C LEU A 50 -3.30 0.36 10.09
N LEU A 51 -2.31 0.20 10.97
CA LEU A 51 -1.01 0.88 10.85
C LEU A 51 -0.27 0.45 9.58
N GLY A 52 -0.38 -0.83 9.20
CA GLY A 52 0.15 -1.35 7.96
C GLY A 52 -0.46 -0.68 6.74
N ASN A 53 -1.79 -0.54 6.68
CA ASN A 53 -2.46 0.17 5.58
C ASN A 53 -2.06 1.65 5.52
N VAL A 54 -2.00 2.34 6.66
CA VAL A 54 -1.55 3.74 6.72
C VAL A 54 -0.10 3.86 6.21
N GLY A 55 0.80 3.00 6.71
CA GLY A 55 2.21 2.98 6.32
C GLY A 55 2.40 2.69 4.84
N VAL A 56 1.78 1.64 4.32
CA VAL A 56 1.83 1.26 2.89
C VAL A 56 1.23 2.37 2.03
N GLY A 57 0.11 2.97 2.44
CA GLY A 57 -0.52 4.09 1.75
C GLY A 57 0.43 5.30 1.63
N LEU A 58 1.01 5.75 2.74
CA LEU A 58 1.94 6.88 2.75
C LEU A 58 3.20 6.61 1.92
N LEU A 59 3.82 5.44 2.10
CA LEU A 59 5.02 5.05 1.35
C LEU A 59 4.76 4.93 -0.15
N SER A 60 3.62 4.36 -0.54
CA SER A 60 3.25 4.19 -1.96
C SER A 60 2.97 5.53 -2.64
N VAL A 61 2.35 6.50 -1.95
CA VAL A 61 2.20 7.87 -2.46
C VAL A 61 3.56 8.51 -2.70
N VAL A 62 4.45 8.50 -1.69
CA VAL A 62 5.79 9.10 -1.80
C VAL A 62 6.58 8.45 -2.93
N MET A 63 6.60 7.12 -2.98
CA MET A 63 7.32 6.37 -4.01
C MET A 63 6.74 6.61 -5.40
N GLY A 64 5.42 6.63 -5.56
CA GLY A 64 4.77 6.91 -6.84
C GLY A 64 5.15 8.31 -7.36
N VAL A 65 5.17 9.32 -6.50
CA VAL A 65 5.60 10.67 -6.85
C VAL A 65 7.08 10.71 -7.23
N VAL A 66 7.95 10.08 -6.44
CA VAL A 66 9.39 10.03 -6.72
C VAL A 66 9.68 9.33 -8.05
N LEU A 67 9.03 8.19 -8.31
CA LEU A 67 9.16 7.43 -9.55
C LEU A 67 8.68 8.25 -10.76
N TYR A 68 7.53 8.90 -10.65
CA TYR A 68 7.01 9.74 -11.72
C TYR A 68 7.94 10.93 -12.02
N ARG A 69 8.47 11.59 -10.98
CA ARG A 69 9.45 12.67 -11.13
C ARG A 69 10.75 12.17 -11.78
N ARG A 70 11.24 10.99 -11.40
CA ARG A 70 12.44 10.38 -12.03
C ARG A 70 12.19 10.06 -13.50
N TYR A 71 11.02 9.53 -13.84
CA TYR A 71 10.63 9.28 -15.23
C TYR A 71 10.64 10.57 -16.07
N LEU A 72 10.02 11.64 -15.56
CA LEU A 72 10.00 12.93 -16.26
C LEU A 72 11.40 13.53 -16.47
N ARG A 73 12.34 13.30 -15.55
CA ARG A 73 13.73 13.78 -15.68
C ARG A 73 14.57 12.96 -16.67
N ARG A 74 14.16 11.72 -16.96
CA ARG A 74 14.89 10.80 -17.86
C ARG A 74 14.29 10.74 -19.26
N ALA A 75 13.07 11.24 -19.45
CA ALA A 75 12.49 11.36 -20.77
C ALA A 75 13.23 12.45 -21.56
N PRO A 76 13.92 12.14 -22.68
CA PRO A 76 14.43 13.17 -23.58
C PRO A 76 13.24 13.99 -24.09
N VAL A 77 13.39 15.31 -24.06
CA VAL A 77 12.37 16.26 -24.57
C VAL A 77 12.22 16.10 -26.07
#